data_AF-A0A5R9ATZ9-F1
#
_entry.id   AF-A0A5R9ATZ9-F1
#
_cell.length_a   1.000
_cell.length_b   1.000
_cell.length_c   1.000
_cell.angle_alpha   90.00
_cell.angle_beta   90.00
_cell.angle_gamma   90.00
#
_symmetry.space_group_name_H-M   'P 1'
#
loop_
_entity.id
_entity.type
_entity.pdbx_description
1 polymer ?
#
loop_
_entity_poly.entity_id
_entity_poly.type
_entity_poly.pdbx_seq_one_letter_code
_entity_poly.pdbx_strand_id
1 'polypeptide(L)'
;MTEFIDNSKKVLKELNTFSFQEIPTFVLYGSYAAMELFAESPEILMKSDNFDYHIMKLALHEFGKDFLEEIVPIQTYVVIDENMFRKLHLNLCSKAGKIIRIPVK
;
A
#
# COMPACT_ATOMS: atom_id res chain seq x y z
N MET A 1 3.75 9.90 -19.68
CA MET A 1 4.81 9.73 -18.65
C MET A 1 4.73 10.82 -17.59
N THR A 2 4.54 12.09 -17.98
CA THR A 2 4.39 13.24 -17.05
C THR A 2 3.17 13.14 -16.12
N GLU A 3 2.00 12.76 -16.65
CA GLU A 3 0.76 12.63 -15.85
C GLU A 3 0.86 11.62 -14.70
N PHE A 4 1.62 10.54 -14.91
CA PHE A 4 1.81 9.48 -13.92
C PHE A 4 2.64 9.96 -12.73
N ILE A 5 3.73 10.68 -13.01
CA ILE A 5 4.62 11.25 -11.99
C ILE A 5 3.89 12.33 -11.18
N ASP A 6 3.08 13.15 -11.84
CA ASP A 6 2.31 14.20 -11.18
C ASP A 6 1.24 13.63 -10.24
N ASN A 7 0.59 12.54 -10.63
CA ASN A 7 -0.39 11.87 -9.77
C ASN A 7 0.27 11.22 -8.53
N SER A 8 1.42 10.54 -8.70
CA SER A 8 2.14 9.97 -7.55
C SER A 8 2.57 11.04 -6.54
N LYS A 9 3.07 12.20 -7.00
CA LYS A 9 3.42 13.32 -6.11
C LYS A 9 2.21 13.86 -5.34
N LYS A 10 1.05 13.94 -6.00
CA LYS A 10 -0.20 14.36 -5.35
C LYS A 10 -0.60 13.40 -4.24
N VAL A 11 -0.63 12.10 -4.53
CA VAL A 11 -0.95 11.06 -3.54
C VAL A 11 0.01 11.11 -2.36
N LEU A 12 1.32 11.21 -2.61
CA LEU A 12 2.34 11.32 -1.55
C LEU A 12 2.13 12.55 -0.65
N LYS A 13 1.77 13.70 -1.24
CA LYS A 13 1.45 14.91 -0.47
C LYS A 13 0.22 14.70 0.42
N GLU A 14 -0.81 14.01 -0.06
CA GLU A 14 -2.00 13.68 0.71
C GLU A 14 -1.66 12.71 1.86
N LEU A 15 -0.87 11.67 1.60
CA LEU A 15 -0.41 10.73 2.64
C LEU A 15 0.40 11.41 3.74
N ASN A 16 1.25 12.39 3.38
CA ASN A 16 2.00 13.18 4.35
C ASN A 16 1.09 14.00 5.29
N THR A 17 -0.18 14.24 4.93
CA THR A 17 -1.10 14.91 5.89
C THR A 17 -1.46 14.00 7.06
N PHE A 18 -1.48 12.67 6.85
CA PHE A 18 -1.78 11.70 7.91
C PHE A 18 -0.68 11.56 8.95
N SER A 19 0.57 11.87 8.60
CA SER A 19 1.70 11.82 9.54
C SER A 19 1.76 12.99 10.52
N PHE A 20 0.78 13.89 10.45
CA PHE A 20 0.55 14.94 11.45
C PHE A 20 -0.63 14.61 12.38
N GLN A 21 -1.26 13.45 12.24
CA GLN A 21 -2.36 13.03 13.10
C GLN A 21 -1.82 12.33 14.37
N GLU A 22 -2.45 12.59 15.51
CA GLU A 22 -2.10 11.94 16.80
C GLU A 22 -2.43 10.45 16.80
N ILE A 23 -3.50 10.06 16.10
CA ILE A 23 -3.94 8.67 15.94
C ILE A 23 -3.31 8.12 14.65
N PRO A 24 -2.67 6.94 14.68
CA PRO A 24 -2.11 6.34 13.47
C PRO A 24 -3.17 6.10 12.40
N THR A 25 -2.84 6.44 11.17
CA THR A 25 -3.65 6.11 9.99
C THR A 25 -3.07 4.87 9.31
N PHE A 26 -3.91 3.91 8.95
CA PHE A 26 -3.50 2.74 8.18
C PHE A 26 -3.93 2.91 6.72
N VAL A 27 -3.02 2.63 5.80
CA VAL A 27 -3.22 2.87 4.38
C VAL A 27 -2.86 1.63 3.58
N LEU A 28 -3.72 1.29 2.62
CA LEU A 28 -3.42 0.42 1.49
C LEU A 28 -3.09 1.31 0.28
N TYR A 29 -2.00 1.04 -0.41
CA TYR A 29 -1.58 1.80 -1.58
C TYR A 29 -1.02 0.86 -2.66
N GLY A 30 -1.13 1.25 -3.92
CA GLY A 30 -0.67 0.38 -5.02
C GLY A 30 -1.15 0.86 -6.38
N SER A 31 -1.21 -0.07 -7.33
CA SER A 31 -1.77 0.16 -8.66
C SER A 31 -3.29 0.29 -8.65
N TYR A 32 -3.84 0.91 -9.70
CA TYR A 32 -5.29 0.93 -9.91
C TYR A 32 -5.88 -0.49 -9.97
N ALA A 33 -5.20 -1.43 -10.64
CA ALA A 33 -5.66 -2.82 -10.73
C ALA A 33 -5.76 -3.49 -9.35
N ALA A 34 -4.82 -3.23 -8.44
CA ALA A 34 -4.92 -3.76 -7.07
C ALA A 34 -6.05 -3.10 -6.27
N MET A 35 -6.27 -1.79 -6.46
CA MET A 35 -7.36 -1.08 -5.78
C MET A 35 -8.73 -1.47 -6.32
N GLU A 36 -8.87 -1.77 -7.61
CA GLU A 36 -10.11 -2.29 -8.21
C GLU A 36 -10.48 -3.64 -7.60
N LEU A 37 -9.52 -4.56 -7.47
CA LEU A 37 -9.74 -5.84 -6.79
C LEU A 37 -10.17 -5.66 -5.34
N PHE A 38 -9.55 -4.71 -4.62
CA PHE A 38 -9.91 -4.42 -3.22
C PHE A 38 -11.32 -3.82 -3.10
N ALA A 39 -11.67 -2.91 -4.03
CA ALA A 39 -12.98 -2.29 -4.08
C ALA A 39 -14.09 -3.30 -4.39
N GLU A 40 -13.80 -4.33 -5.18
CA GLU A 40 -14.70 -5.47 -5.37
C GLU A 40 -14.84 -6.29 -4.09
N SER A 41 -13.71 -6.73 -3.50
CA SER A 41 -13.64 -7.14 -2.09
C SER A 41 -12.19 -7.34 -1.63
N PRO A 42 -11.88 -7.14 -0.32
CA PRO A 42 -10.58 -7.47 0.24
C PRO A 42 -10.15 -8.92 -0.02
N GLU A 43 -11.10 -9.86 0.03
CA GLU A 43 -10.86 -11.28 -0.21
C GLU A 43 -10.42 -11.58 -1.64
N ILE A 44 -10.94 -10.84 -2.63
CA ILE A 44 -10.55 -10.98 -4.04
C ILE A 44 -9.11 -10.53 -4.23
N LEU A 45 -8.73 -9.36 -3.71
CA LEU A 45 -7.32 -8.91 -3.73
C LEU A 45 -6.40 -9.95 -3.05
N MET A 46 -6.79 -10.43 -1.87
CA MET A 46 -6.00 -11.39 -1.10
C MET A 46 -5.83 -12.76 -1.78
N LYS A 47 -6.79 -13.18 -2.62
CA LYS A 47 -6.72 -14.45 -3.38
C LYS A 47 -6.08 -14.30 -4.75
N SER A 48 -6.03 -13.08 -5.30
CA SER A 48 -5.40 -12.80 -6.59
C SER A 48 -3.89 -13.04 -6.57
N ASP A 49 -3.29 -13.18 -7.75
CA ASP A 49 -1.83 -13.16 -7.93
C ASP A 49 -1.28 -11.72 -8.08
N ASN A 50 -2.08 -10.71 -7.73
CA ASN A 50 -1.63 -9.32 -7.73
C ASN A 50 -0.77 -9.04 -6.49
N PHE A 51 0.46 -8.56 -6.72
CA PHE A 51 1.43 -8.13 -5.71
C PHE A 51 1.74 -6.63 -5.77
N ASP A 52 1.10 -5.90 -6.69
CA ASP A 52 1.34 -4.49 -6.95
C ASP A 52 0.56 -3.59 -5.99
N TYR A 53 0.69 -3.92 -4.70
CA TYR A 53 0.16 -3.16 -3.58
C TYR A 53 0.97 -3.41 -2.31
N HIS A 54 0.92 -2.43 -1.41
CA HIS A 54 1.53 -2.48 -0.10
C HIS A 54 0.63 -1.81 0.93
N ILE A 55 0.98 -1.99 2.20
CA ILE A 55 0.29 -1.38 3.33
C ILE A 55 1.29 -0.61 4.17
N MET A 56 0.86 0.51 4.75
CA MET A 56 1.66 1.33 5.64
C MET A 56 0.84 1.81 6.84
N LYS A 57 1.53 1.96 7.97
CA LYS A 57 1.01 2.67 9.15
C LYS A 57 1.70 4.03 9.19
N LEU A 58 0.90 5.09 9.17
CA LEU A 58 1.33 6.47 9.24
C LEU A 58 1.06 6.99 10.65
N ALA A 59 2.10 7.03 11.48
CA ALA A 59 2.01 7.65 12.81
C ALA A 59 2.64 9.05 12.82
N LEU A 60 2.35 9.79 13.88
CA LEU A 60 2.84 11.14 14.08
C LEU A 60 4.37 11.20 13.94
N HIS A 61 4.85 12.05 13.03
CA HIS A 61 6.27 12.26 12.72
C HIS A 61 7.04 11.04 12.15
N GLU A 62 6.37 9.92 11.84
CA GLU A 62 7.03 8.73 11.27
C GLU A 62 7.13 8.76 9.74
N PHE A 63 6.42 9.67 9.06
CA PHE A 63 6.55 9.84 7.62
C PHE A 63 7.64 10.89 7.33
N GLY A 64 8.86 10.38 7.18
CA GLY A 64 10.02 11.20 6.86
C GLY A 64 9.87 11.86 5.48
N LYS A 65 10.35 13.10 5.37
CA LYS A 65 10.45 13.85 4.11
C LYS A 65 11.17 13.04 3.02
N ASP A 66 12.08 12.16 3.43
CA ASP A 66 12.87 11.27 2.56
C ASP A 66 12.04 10.11 1.97
N PHE A 67 10.94 9.71 2.61
CA PHE A 67 10.01 8.69 2.07
C PHE A 67 9.30 9.20 0.80
N LEU A 68 9.13 10.52 0.68
CA LEU A 68 8.45 11.17 -0.45
C LEU A 68 9.29 11.21 -1.73
N GLU A 69 10.61 11.02 -1.63
CA GLU A 69 11.53 11.24 -2.76
C GLU A 69 11.96 9.94 -3.46
N GLU A 70 11.85 8.75 -2.83
CA GLU A 70 12.51 7.54 -3.36
C GLU A 70 11.65 6.27 -3.52
N ILE A 71 10.42 6.19 -2.98
CA ILE A 71 9.84 4.86 -2.65
C ILE A 71 8.64 4.49 -3.53
N VAL A 72 8.88 4.21 -4.81
CA VAL A 72 7.92 3.53 -5.72
C VAL A 72 6.78 4.44 -6.22
N PRO A 73 6.45 4.41 -7.53
CA PRO A 73 5.31 5.16 -8.05
C PRO A 73 3.98 4.63 -7.50
N ILE A 74 3.44 5.33 -6.50
CA ILE A 74 2.10 5.07 -5.97
C ILE A 74 1.08 5.65 -6.94
N GLN A 75 0.14 4.83 -7.43
CA GLN A 75 -0.92 5.31 -8.33
C GLN A 75 -2.12 5.82 -7.53
N THR A 76 -2.46 5.14 -6.44
CA THR A 76 -3.61 5.47 -5.60
C THR A 76 -3.49 4.81 -4.23
N TYR A 77 -4.34 5.24 -3.30
CA TYR A 77 -4.41 4.72 -1.94
C TYR A 77 -5.84 4.68 -1.42
N VAL A 78 -6.04 3.93 -0.33
CA VAL A 78 -7.28 3.92 0.46
C VAL A 78 -6.93 3.81 1.95
N VAL A 79 -7.65 4.57 2.78
CA VAL A 79 -7.54 4.45 4.25
C VAL A 79 -8.32 3.22 4.69
N ILE A 80 -7.71 2.42 5.55
CA ILE A 80 -8.27 1.18 6.07
C ILE A 80 -8.22 1.16 7.59
N ASP A 81 -9.00 0.27 8.21
CA ASP A 81 -8.89 0.02 9.65
C ASP A 81 -7.69 -0.90 9.99
N GLU A 82 -7.33 -0.95 11.27
CA GLU A 82 -6.22 -1.77 11.76
C GLU A 82 -6.44 -3.27 11.53
N ASN A 83 -7.68 -3.76 11.60
CA ASN A 83 -7.99 -5.17 11.40
C ASN A 83 -7.73 -5.56 9.94
N MET A 84 -8.15 -4.72 9.00
CA MET A 84 -7.86 -4.90 7.57
C MET A 84 -6.36 -4.82 7.29
N PHE A 85 -5.65 -3.88 7.91
CA PHE A 85 -4.19 -3.79 7.82
C PHE A 85 -3.53 -5.11 8.22
N ARG A 86 -3.90 -5.67 9.38
CA ARG A 86 -3.36 -6.95 9.87
C ARG A 86 -3.66 -8.11 8.92
N LYS A 87 -4.89 -8.18 8.37
CA LYS A 87 -5.27 -9.22 7.40
C LYS A 87 -4.43 -9.15 6.13
N LEU A 88 -4.30 -7.97 5.54
CA LEU A 88 -3.49 -7.74 4.34
C LEU A 88 -2.01 -8.02 4.59
N HIS A 89 -1.48 -7.63 5.76
CA HIS A 89 -0.09 -7.91 6.16
C HIS A 89 0.19 -9.42 6.16
N LEU A 90 -0.65 -10.19 6.85
CA LEU A 90 -0.52 -11.64 6.93
C LEU A 90 -0.68 -12.30 5.56
N ASN A 91 -1.59 -11.80 4.72
CA ASN A 91 -1.73 -12.29 3.35
C ASN A 91 -0.46 -12.07 2.51
N LEU A 92 0.10 -10.85 2.52
CA LEU A 92 1.34 -10.53 1.82
C LEU A 92 2.50 -11.41 2.29
N CYS A 93 2.69 -11.55 3.61
CA CYS A 93 3.72 -12.42 4.17
C CYS A 93 3.52 -13.89 3.75
N SER A 94 2.28 -14.38 3.74
CA SER A 94 1.96 -15.73 3.29
C SER A 94 2.27 -15.93 1.81
N LYS A 95 1.90 -14.98 0.94
CA LYS A 95 2.17 -15.01 -0.49
C LYS A 95 3.68 -14.97 -0.79
N ALA A 96 4.42 -14.06 -0.15
CA ALA A 96 5.88 -13.98 -0.28
C ALA A 96 6.55 -15.29 0.17
N GLY A 97 6.09 -15.88 1.29
CA GLY A 97 6.59 -17.16 1.77
C GLY A 97 6.34 -18.32 0.80
N LYS A 98 5.25 -18.30 0.01
CA LYS A 98 5.02 -19.28 -1.05
C LYS A 98 6.04 -19.13 -2.18
N ILE A 99 6.33 -17.90 -2.62
CA ILE A 99 7.31 -17.64 -3.69
C ILE A 99 8.71 -18.10 -3.28
N ILE A 100 9.16 -17.75 -2.08
CA ILE A 100 10.51 -18.09 -1.58
C ILE A 100 10.69 -19.61 -1.43
N ARG A 101 9.62 -20.35 -1.18
CA ARG A 101 9.65 -21.82 -1.04
C ARG A 101 9.59 -22.58 -2.36
N ILE A 102 9.39 -21.92 -3.49
CA ILE A 102 9.46 -22.58 -4.79
C ILE A 102 10.94 -22.83 -5.08
N PRO A 103 11.41 -24.09 -5.16
CA PRO A 103 12.78 -24.35 -5.58
C PRO A 103 12.95 -23.83 -7.00
N VAL A 104 13.94 -22.97 -7.20
CA VAL A 104 14.37 -22.56 -8.54
C VAL A 104 14.83 -23.85 -9.24
N LYS A 105 14.08 -24.27 -10.27
CA LYS A 105 14.46 -25.37 -11.14
C LYS A 105 15.56 -24.93 -12.10
#